data_AF-A0A950VVN4-F1
#
_entry.id   AF-A0A950VVN4-F1
#
_cell.length_a   1.000
_cell.length_b   1.000
_cell.length_c   1.000
_cell.angle_alpha   90.00
_cell.angle_beta   90.00
_cell.angle_gamma   90.00
#
_symmetry.space_group_name_H-M   'P 1'
#
loop_
_entity.id
_entity.type
_entity.pdbx_description
1 polymer ?
#
loop_
_entity_poly.entity_id
_entity_poly.type
_entity_poly.pdbx_seq_one_letter_code
_entity_poly.pdbx_strand_id
1 'polypeptide(L)'
;MRSYHFDAGGVSRSYLDFYLGLGFSVGVFLLLQAVLLWQLATIAKVDPIRIRPMVVSFFVASIVSGFLSWKFIFAAPAIFSAVIAILLALTFYAAGKGQLPSR
;
A
#
# COMPACT_ATOMS: atom_id res chain seq x y z
N MET A 1 5.38 23.08 15.77
CA MET A 1 4.56 23.86 14.81
C MET A 1 3.11 23.98 15.28
N ARG A 2 2.87 24.24 16.58
CA ARG A 2 1.50 24.40 17.11
C ARG A 2 0.96 25.83 16.98
N SER A 3 1.86 26.80 16.85
CA SER A 3 1.53 28.22 16.71
C SER A 3 1.15 28.61 15.29
N TYR A 4 1.69 27.93 14.27
CA TYR A 4 1.33 28.16 12.86
C TYR A 4 0.00 27.49 12.53
N HIS A 5 -1.00 28.30 12.22
CA HIS A 5 -2.33 27.88 11.80
C HIS A 5 -2.56 28.23 10.34
N PHE A 6 -3.35 27.40 9.66
CA PHE A 6 -3.78 27.64 8.29
C PHE A 6 -5.23 27.17 8.11
N ASP A 7 -5.91 27.72 7.11
CA ASP A 7 -7.24 27.26 6.74
C ASP A 7 -7.13 25.93 5.97
N ALA A 8 -7.69 24.87 6.56
CA ALA A 8 -7.76 23.54 5.98
C ALA A 8 -9.22 23.22 5.61
N GLY A 9 -9.71 23.80 4.51
CA GLY A 9 -11.07 23.55 4.02
C GLY A 9 -12.14 24.23 4.86
N GLY A 10 -11.93 25.48 5.24
CA GLY A 10 -12.83 26.27 6.08
C GLY A 10 -12.64 26.10 7.58
N VAL A 11 -11.63 25.32 8.01
CA VAL A 11 -11.32 25.08 9.42
C VAL A 11 -9.87 25.49 9.71
N SER A 12 -9.70 26.42 10.64
CA SER A 12 -8.36 26.79 11.14
C SER A 12 -7.76 25.63 11.92
N ARG A 13 -6.63 25.09 11.45
CA ARG A 13 -5.89 24.01 12.10
C ARG A 13 -4.43 24.36 12.24
N SER A 14 -3.82 23.93 13.36
CA SER A 14 -2.38 24.03 13.49
C SER A 14 -1.70 23.06 12.53
N TYR A 15 -0.52 23.42 12.03
CA TYR A 15 0.27 22.56 11.16
C TYR A 15 0.53 21.20 11.82
N LEU A 16 0.81 21.19 13.13
CA LEU A 16 1.01 19.94 13.84
C LEU A 16 -0.24 19.05 13.85
N ASP A 17 -1.41 19.62 14.20
CA ASP A 17 -2.64 18.84 14.33
C ASP A 17 -3.07 18.25 12.99
N PHE A 18 -2.88 19.01 11.90
CA PHE A 18 -3.16 18.53 10.55
C PHE A 18 -2.30 17.32 10.17
N TYR A 19 -0.98 17.41 10.33
CA TYR A 19 -0.09 16.30 9.98
C TYR A 19 -0.19 15.10 10.93
N LEU A 20 -0.52 15.32 12.21
CA LEU A 20 -0.85 14.22 13.13
C LEU A 20 -2.12 13.49 12.69
N GLY A 21 -3.21 14.23 12.41
CA GLY A 21 -4.46 13.64 11.91
C GLY A 21 -4.27 12.88 10.60
N LEU A 22 -3.51 13.46 9.67
CA LEU A 22 -3.12 12.81 8.41
C LEU A 22 -2.31 11.54 8.67
N GLY A 23 -1.31 11.60 9.54
CA GLY A 23 -0.45 10.47 9.90
C GLY A 23 -1.24 9.30 10.51
N PHE A 24 -2.14 9.58 11.46
CA PHE A 24 -3.01 8.55 12.03
C PHE A 24 -3.96 7.96 10.99
N SER A 25 -4.56 8.79 10.13
CA SER A 25 -5.47 8.33 9.07
C SER A 25 -4.74 7.40 8.09
N VAL A 26 -3.56 7.80 7.62
CA VAL A 26 -2.70 6.97 6.77
C VAL A 26 -2.32 5.67 7.49
N GLY A 27 -1.94 5.74 8.77
CA GLY A 27 -1.63 4.56 9.59
C GLY A 27 -2.78 3.56 9.66
N VAL A 28 -4.01 4.02 9.88
CA VAL A 28 -5.22 3.18 9.88
C VAL A 28 -5.42 2.51 8.51
N PHE A 29 -5.27 3.26 7.42
CA PHE A 29 -5.37 2.68 6.07
C PHE A 29 -4.29 1.63 5.79
N LEU A 30 -3.06 1.86 6.24
CA LEU A 30 -1.97 0.89 6.09
C LEU A 30 -2.20 -0.39 6.90
N LEU A 31 -2.74 -0.27 8.12
CA LEU A 31 -3.11 -1.43 8.95
C LEU A 31 -4.24 -2.24 8.29
N LEU A 32 -5.27 -1.57 7.79
CA LEU A 32 -6.34 -2.22 7.03
C LEU A 32 -5.77 -2.95 5.80
N GLN A 33 -4.91 -2.28 5.04
CA GLN A 33 -4.24 -2.88 3.88
C GLN A 33 -3.42 -4.12 4.25
N ALA A 34 -2.69 -4.10 5.37
CA ALA A 34 -1.96 -5.26 5.86
C ALA A 34 -2.90 -6.44 6.17
N VAL A 35 -4.05 -6.18 6.82
CA VAL A 35 -5.07 -7.21 7.09
C VAL A 35 -5.64 -7.77 5.80
N LEU A 36 -5.97 -6.93 4.81
CA LEU A 36 -6.49 -7.36 3.52
C LEU A 36 -5.47 -8.23 2.75
N LEU A 37 -4.20 -7.83 2.73
CA LEU A 37 -3.14 -8.64 2.13
C LEU A 37 -2.97 -9.98 2.84
N TRP A 38 -3.12 -10.02 4.16
CA TRP A 38 -3.09 -11.27 4.93
C TRP A 38 -4.25 -12.20 4.56
N GLN A 39 -5.47 -11.67 4.45
CA GLN A 39 -6.63 -12.43 4.01
C GLN A 39 -6.44 -12.96 2.59
N LEU A 40 -5.90 -12.14 1.69
CA LEU A 40 -5.59 -12.55 0.33
C LEU A 40 -4.54 -13.66 0.28
N ALA A 41 -3.51 -13.60 1.11
CA ALA A 41 -2.52 -14.66 1.21
C ALA A 41 -3.12 -15.99 1.68
N THR A 42 -4.13 -15.96 2.55
CA THR A 42 -4.87 -17.17 2.94
C THR A 42 -5.71 -17.71 1.77
N ILE A 43 -6.41 -16.85 1.02
CA ILE A 43 -7.21 -17.25 -0.14
C ILE A 43 -6.33 -17.80 -1.29
N ALA A 44 -5.15 -17.20 -1.48
CA ALA A 44 -4.16 -17.60 -2.49
C ALA A 44 -3.77 -19.08 -2.41
N LYS A 45 -3.80 -19.66 -1.20
CA LYS A 45 -3.46 -21.06 -0.94
C LYS A 45 -4.50 -22.03 -1.52
N VAL A 46 -5.74 -21.57 -1.69
CA VAL A 46 -6.87 -22.38 -2.16
C VAL A 46 -7.16 -22.12 -3.64
N ASP A 47 -7.20 -20.85 -4.05
CA ASP A 47 -7.46 -20.45 -5.43
C ASP A 47 -6.57 -19.25 -5.82
N PRO A 48 -5.34 -19.52 -6.31
CA PRO A 48 -4.39 -18.48 -6.67
C PRO A 48 -4.82 -17.70 -7.93
N ILE A 49 -5.73 -18.22 -8.75
CA ILE A 49 -6.16 -17.56 -9.99
C ILE A 49 -7.12 -16.41 -9.65
N ARG A 50 -8.06 -16.64 -8.72
CA ARG A 50 -9.08 -15.67 -8.36
C ARG A 50 -8.53 -14.41 -7.71
N ILE A 51 -7.36 -14.48 -7.09
CA ILE A 51 -6.71 -13.33 -6.42
C ILE A 51 -5.88 -12.44 -7.36
N ARG A 52 -5.59 -12.87 -8.59
CA ARG A 52 -4.73 -12.12 -9.54
C ARG A 52 -5.14 -10.66 -9.77
N PRO A 53 -6.43 -10.32 -10.02
CA PRO A 53 -6.81 -8.91 -10.22
C PRO A 53 -6.57 -8.05 -8.97
N MET A 54 -6.71 -8.65 -7.78
CA MET A 54 -6.44 -7.95 -6.52
C MET A 54 -4.92 -7.74 -6.32
N VAL A 55 -4.09 -8.73 -6.64
CA VAL A 55 -2.61 -8.59 -6.63
C VAL A 55 -2.16 -7.48 -7.57
N VAL A 56 -2.73 -7.40 -8.79
CA VAL A 56 -2.42 -6.33 -9.75
C VAL A 56 -2.81 -4.96 -9.19
N SER A 57 -3.98 -4.86 -8.55
CA SER A 57 -4.46 -3.60 -7.95
C SER A 57 -3.50 -3.10 -6.86
N PHE A 58 -3.07 -3.99 -5.94
CA PHE A 58 -2.08 -3.65 -4.92
C PHE A 58 -0.70 -3.34 -5.50
N PHE A 59 -0.32 -4.00 -6.59
CA PHE A 59 0.96 -3.74 -7.27
C PHE A 59 1.00 -2.33 -7.85
N VAL A 60 -0.04 -1.93 -8.59
CA VAL A 60 -0.17 -0.57 -9.15
C VAL A 60 -0.20 0.46 -8.03
N ALA A 61 -0.99 0.23 -6.98
CA ALA A 61 -1.05 1.12 -5.83
C ALA A 61 0.33 1.29 -5.15
N SER A 62 1.12 0.21 -5.06
CA SER A 62 2.46 0.24 -4.47
C SER A 62 3.45 1.06 -5.33
N ILE A 63 3.40 0.91 -6.66
CA ILE A 63 4.24 1.73 -7.56
C ILE A 63 3.92 3.22 -7.41
N VAL A 64 2.64 3.57 -7.48
CA VAL A 64 2.19 4.97 -7.36
C VAL A 64 2.59 5.54 -5.99
N SER A 65 2.39 4.77 -4.92
CA SER A 65 2.78 5.17 -3.56
C SER A 65 4.29 5.38 -3.43
N GLY A 66 5.09 4.51 -4.05
CA GLY A 66 6.55 4.64 -4.06
C GLY A 66 7.02 5.89 -4.79
N PHE A 67 6.45 6.18 -5.96
CA PHE A 67 6.76 7.38 -6.73
C PHE A 67 6.39 8.66 -5.98
N LEU A 68 5.19 8.72 -5.40
CA LEU A 68 4.74 9.87 -4.61
C LEU A 68 5.62 10.07 -3.37
N SER A 69 5.97 8.98 -2.68
CA SER A 69 6.84 9.04 -1.50
C SER A 69 8.22 9.58 -1.84
N TRP A 70 8.81 9.12 -2.94
CA TRP A 70 10.10 9.60 -3.42
C TRP A 70 10.08 11.08 -3.78
N LYS A 71 9.00 11.54 -4.43
CA LYS A 71 8.88 12.91 -4.92
C LYS A 71 8.54 13.93 -3.83
N PHE A 72 7.67 13.57 -2.89
CA PHE A 72 7.04 14.53 -1.97
C PHE A 72 7.35 14.31 -0.49
N ILE A 73 7.78 13.11 -0.10
CA ILE A 73 7.90 12.75 1.32
C ILE A 73 9.37 12.51 1.69
N PHE A 74 9.90 11.31 1.45
CA PHE A 74 11.32 10.94 1.61
C PHE A 74 11.56 9.51 1.08
N ALA A 75 12.81 9.07 1.05
CA ALA A 75 13.20 7.81 0.41
C ALA A 75 12.68 6.53 1.10
N ALA A 76 12.54 6.52 2.44
CA ALA A 76 12.25 5.26 3.14
C ALA A 76 10.90 4.62 2.76
N PRO A 77 9.77 5.36 2.72
CA PRO A 77 8.48 4.80 2.29
C PRO A 77 8.50 4.35 0.82
N ALA A 78 9.33 5.00 -0.01
CA ALA A 78 9.54 4.57 -1.40
C ALA A 78 10.23 3.21 -1.49
N ILE A 79 11.25 2.96 -0.66
CA ILE A 79 11.94 1.65 -0.59
C ILE A 79 10.96 0.55 -0.18
N PHE A 80 10.17 0.76 0.88
CA PHE A 80 9.17 -0.22 1.31
C PHE A 80 8.14 -0.50 0.22
N SER A 81 7.66 0.55 -0.47
CA SER A 81 6.71 0.40 -1.58
C SER A 81 7.31 -0.41 -2.74
N ALA A 82 8.60 -0.20 -3.05
CA ALA A 82 9.31 -0.97 -4.07
C ALA A 82 9.46 -2.44 -3.68
N VAL A 83 9.81 -2.74 -2.43
CA VAL A 83 9.89 -4.11 -1.92
C VAL A 83 8.53 -4.81 -2.04
N ILE A 84 7.44 -4.16 -1.62
CA ILE A 84 6.07 -4.71 -1.73
C ILE A 84 5.72 -4.96 -3.21
N ALA A 85 6.03 -4.02 -4.11
CA ALA A 85 5.78 -4.19 -5.54
C ALA A 85 6.54 -5.41 -6.11
N ILE A 86 7.81 -5.61 -5.73
CA ILE A 86 8.58 -6.78 -6.15
C ILE A 86 7.94 -8.08 -5.64
N LEU A 87 7.54 -8.14 -4.37
CA LEU A 87 6.86 -9.31 -3.80
C LEU A 87 5.54 -9.63 -4.50
N LEU A 88 4.75 -8.61 -4.86
CA LEU A 88 3.49 -8.79 -5.59
C LEU A 88 3.72 -9.27 -7.02
N ALA A 89 4.77 -8.76 -7.69
CA ALA A 89 5.17 -9.24 -9.02
C ALA A 89 5.58 -10.71 -8.99
N LEU A 90 6.37 -11.12 -7.99
CA LEU A 90 6.74 -12.52 -7.76
C LEU A 90 5.50 -13.39 -7.49
N THR A 91 4.54 -12.89 -6.70
CA THR A 91 3.28 -13.59 -6.42
C THR A 91 2.47 -13.80 -7.70
N PHE A 92 2.34 -12.77 -8.54
CA PHE A 92 1.65 -12.87 -9.82
C PHE A 92 2.29 -13.90 -10.75
N TYR A 93 3.62 -13.94 -10.78
CA TYR A 93 4.38 -14.92 -11.56
C TYR A 93 4.23 -16.35 -11.02
N ALA A 94 4.28 -16.54 -9.70
CA ALA A 94 4.09 -17.83 -9.05
C ALA A 94 2.66 -18.38 -9.25
N ALA A 95 1.64 -17.53 -9.16
CA ALA A 95 0.25 -17.90 -9.46
C ALA A 95 0.05 -18.34 -10.92
N GLY A 96 0.88 -17.82 -11.85
CA GLY A 96 0.91 -18.29 -13.23
C GLY A 96 1.62 -19.64 -13.41
N LYS A 97 2.65 -19.94 -12.61
CA LYS A 97 3.44 -21.19 -12.70
C LYS A 97 2.77 -22.42 -12.11
N GLY A 98 1.81 -22.26 -11.18
CA GLY A 98 0.97 -23.37 -10.69
C GLY A 98 0.13 -24.07 -11.78
N GLN A 99 0.24 -23.64 -13.04
CA GLN A 99 -0.38 -24.21 -14.23
C GLN A 99 0.38 -25.37 -14.88
N LEU A 100 1.60 -25.72 -14.43
CA LEU A 100 2.26 -26.92 -14.97
C LEU A 100 1.56 -28.17 -14.42
N PRO A 101 0.90 -28.99 -15.27
CA PRO A 101 0.36 -30.26 -14.83
C PRO A 101 1.54 -31.09 -14.32
N SER A 102 1.43 -31.67 -13.14
CA SER A 102 2.22 -32.85 -12.79
C SER A 102 1.89 -33.93 -13.84
N ARG A 103 2.74 -34.03 -14.87
CA ARG A 103 2.84 -35.18 -15.74
C ARG A 103 4.21 -35.80 -15.53
#